data_AF-A0A7Y9MBL7-F1
#
_entry.id   AF-A0A7Y9MBL7-F1
#
_cell.length_a   1.000
_cell.length_b   1.000
_cell.length_c   1.000
_cell.angle_alpha   90.00
_cell.angle_beta   90.00
_cell.angle_gamma   90.00
#
_symmetry.space_group_name_H-M   'P 1'
#
loop_
_entity.id
_entity.type
_entity.pdbx_description
1 polymer ?
#
loop_
_entity_poly.entity_id
_entity_poly.type
_entity_poly.pdbx_seq_one_letter_code
_entity_poly.pdbx_strand_id
1 'polypeptide(L)'
;MARTPTAQTAAASIDLSKRDLTLDLARVFCVLLVVLIHLLMVGVGVGPDGELIAQTPTESPVGAAPWFPLATWAGQIMPLFFVVGGFASITAWRSLTRRGGTAADYVRNRVLRLAQPALPLYIFYVVVIGAAMLLAVAPELVQLAVQGAASPLWFLAAYTLCQALVPFMVAWHTRAPRATLVVLLAGAIVVDAVRYGTGIQQVGLLNLFFVWLLVQQLGFWYADGWFGRRPAWQLVLIAVVAYASLIPLTTWGPYSDNMLTNLNPPTLPLVALAVAQACVLRLLRPALAALMNTHAARAVVFLAGTRLMTIYLWHLPVILIITGITLLIPGAAPEPGSAVWWWSRPLLYVLVLAAVFGLSFIVGRWEAPREITSTPPNAVVAVAAVLSFIPSFLVMQFFMDFWIAVTGSVLLSVAVLMLGRWGQRAPQPG
;
A
#
# COMPACT_ATOMS: atom_id res chain seq x y z
N MET A 1 -55.10 33.31 3.79
CA MET A 1 -54.41 32.26 3.00
C MET A 1 -52.91 32.50 3.12
N ALA A 2 -52.26 31.82 4.07
CA ALA A 2 -50.83 31.91 4.32
C ALA A 2 -50.06 31.00 3.34
N ARG A 3 -49.03 31.53 2.69
CA ARG A 3 -48.13 30.76 1.82
C ARG A 3 -47.00 30.18 2.66
N THR A 4 -46.97 28.86 2.76
CA THR A 4 -45.91 28.07 3.39
C THR A 4 -44.64 28.15 2.52
N PRO A 5 -43.45 28.48 3.06
CA PRO A 5 -42.21 28.35 2.31
C PRO A 5 -41.81 26.88 2.23
N THR A 6 -41.68 26.37 1.01
CA THR A 6 -41.13 25.04 0.72
C THR A 6 -39.68 24.96 1.19
N ALA A 7 -39.41 24.03 2.11
CA ALA A 7 -38.07 23.66 2.51
C ALA A 7 -37.31 23.08 1.32
N GLN A 8 -36.45 23.89 0.69
CA GLN A 8 -35.43 23.39 -0.22
C GLN A 8 -34.48 22.51 0.58
N THR A 9 -34.58 21.20 0.35
CA THR A 9 -33.61 20.20 0.78
C THR A 9 -32.24 20.62 0.25
N ALA A 10 -31.41 21.21 1.11
CA ALA A 10 -30.03 21.49 0.81
C ALA A 10 -29.34 20.14 0.55
N ALA A 11 -29.22 19.76 -0.71
CA ALA A 11 -28.29 18.74 -1.14
C ALA A 11 -26.93 19.19 -0.62
N ALA A 12 -26.38 18.45 0.34
CA ALA A 12 -25.04 18.68 0.86
C ALA A 12 -24.06 18.50 -0.29
N SER A 13 -23.79 19.59 -1.02
CA SER A 13 -22.68 19.67 -1.95
C SER A 13 -21.44 19.35 -1.13
N ILE A 14 -20.78 18.25 -1.49
CA ILE A 14 -19.54 17.83 -0.85
C ILE A 14 -18.56 18.99 -1.06
N ASP A 15 -18.24 19.72 0.01
CA ASP A 15 -17.29 20.83 -0.02
C ASP A 15 -15.88 20.30 -0.28
N LEU A 16 -15.52 20.23 -1.58
CA LEU A 16 -14.21 19.79 -2.06
C LEU A 16 -13.11 20.81 -1.80
N SER A 17 -13.43 22.03 -1.34
CA SER A 17 -12.44 23.10 -1.10
C SER A 17 -11.43 22.76 0.00
N LYS A 18 -11.78 21.82 0.90
CA LYS A 18 -10.94 21.39 2.03
C LYS A 18 -10.10 20.14 1.74
N ARG A 19 -10.28 19.49 0.59
CA ARG A 19 -9.61 18.22 0.24
C ARG A 19 -8.46 18.49 -0.73
N ASP A 20 -7.23 18.14 -0.35
CA ASP A 20 -6.07 18.32 -1.25
C ASP A 20 -6.12 17.26 -2.38
N LEU A 21 -6.75 17.65 -3.48
CA LEU A 21 -6.93 16.86 -4.70
C LEU A 21 -5.60 16.38 -5.30
N THR A 22 -4.49 17.11 -5.07
CA THR A 22 -3.18 16.73 -5.57
C THR A 22 -2.65 15.49 -4.85
N LEU A 23 -2.95 15.36 -3.56
CA LEU A 23 -2.52 14.20 -2.77
C LEU A 23 -3.42 12.99 -2.96
N ASP A 24 -4.70 13.19 -3.25
CA ASP A 24 -5.55 12.09 -3.70
C ASP A 24 -5.11 11.58 -5.07
N LEU A 25 -4.74 12.48 -5.99
CA LEU A 25 -4.12 12.11 -7.26
C LEU A 25 -2.82 11.32 -7.04
N ALA A 26 -1.93 11.78 -6.15
CA ALA A 26 -0.70 11.06 -5.85
C ALA A 26 -0.97 9.65 -5.31
N ARG A 27 -1.96 9.48 -4.42
CA ARG A 27 -2.34 8.17 -3.89
C ARG A 27 -2.89 7.25 -4.99
N VAL A 28 -3.77 7.77 -5.83
CA VAL A 28 -4.34 7.03 -6.97
C VAL A 28 -3.23 6.61 -7.93
N PHE A 29 -2.33 7.54 -8.28
CA PHE A 29 -1.16 7.26 -9.10
C PHE A 29 -0.29 6.14 -8.52
N CYS A 30 0.03 6.18 -7.22
CA CYS A 30 0.82 5.14 -6.58
C CYS A 30 0.17 3.75 -6.72
N VAL A 31 -1.14 3.64 -6.47
CA VAL A 31 -1.84 2.35 -6.59
C VAL A 31 -1.88 1.87 -8.04
N LEU A 32 -2.21 2.74 -8.99
CA LEU A 32 -2.25 2.40 -10.41
C LEU A 32 -0.87 1.98 -10.94
N LEU A 33 0.20 2.66 -10.50
CA LEU A 33 1.57 2.30 -10.85
C LEU A 33 1.97 0.95 -10.24
N VAL A 34 1.56 0.64 -9.00
CA VAL A 34 1.80 -0.68 -8.39
C VAL A 34 1.11 -1.78 -9.19
N VAL A 35 -0.14 -1.58 -9.65
CA VAL A 35 -0.83 -2.54 -10.52
C VAL A 35 -0.05 -2.77 -11.82
N LEU A 36 0.50 -1.69 -12.41
CA LEU A 36 1.31 -1.78 -13.62
C LEU A 36 2.59 -2.57 -13.37
N ILE A 37 3.33 -2.25 -12.30
CA ILE A 37 4.58 -2.92 -11.96
C ILE A 37 4.34 -4.42 -11.72
N HIS A 38 3.31 -4.79 -10.94
CA HIS A 38 2.99 -6.20 -10.71
C HIS A 38 2.55 -6.92 -11.99
N LEU A 39 1.82 -6.25 -12.90
CA LEU A 39 1.50 -6.82 -14.21
C LEU A 39 2.77 -7.09 -15.04
N LEU A 40 3.79 -6.22 -14.94
CA LEU A 40 5.08 -6.42 -15.62
C LEU A 40 5.96 -7.48 -14.95
N MET A 41 5.81 -7.70 -13.64
CA MET A 41 6.52 -8.77 -12.93
C MET A 41 5.97 -10.17 -13.23
N VAL A 42 4.68 -10.28 -13.59
CA VAL A 42 4.05 -11.56 -13.96
C VAL A 42 4.34 -11.90 -15.42
N GLY A 43 5.42 -12.63 -15.64
CA GLY A 43 5.79 -13.18 -16.95
C GLY A 43 5.47 -14.66 -17.06
N VAL A 44 4.19 -14.98 -17.30
CA VAL A 44 3.77 -16.35 -17.61
C VAL A 44 3.33 -16.41 -19.06
N GLY A 45 3.86 -17.36 -19.81
CA GLY A 45 3.56 -17.55 -21.23
C GLY A 45 4.06 -18.90 -21.75
N VAL A 46 3.99 -19.09 -23.06
CA VAL A 46 4.42 -20.32 -23.73
C VAL A 46 5.67 -20.04 -24.55
N GLY A 47 6.70 -20.88 -24.39
CA GLY A 47 7.95 -20.80 -25.14
C GLY A 47 7.84 -21.35 -26.57
N PRO A 48 8.90 -21.21 -27.39
CA PRO A 48 8.95 -21.72 -28.76
C PRO A 48 8.68 -23.24 -28.86
N ASP A 49 9.10 -23.99 -27.84
CA ASP A 49 8.96 -25.46 -27.77
C ASP A 49 7.60 -25.91 -27.18
N GLY A 50 6.70 -24.97 -26.91
CA GLY A 50 5.39 -25.24 -26.29
C GLY A 50 5.42 -25.40 -24.77
N GLU A 51 6.59 -25.26 -24.15
CA GLU A 51 6.75 -25.32 -22.69
C GLU A 51 6.20 -24.08 -21.98
N LEU A 52 5.66 -24.27 -20.77
CA LEU A 52 5.22 -23.19 -19.91
C LEU A 52 6.45 -22.47 -19.32
N ILE A 53 6.58 -21.19 -19.64
CA ILE A 53 7.61 -20.31 -19.08
C ILE A 53 6.94 -19.43 -18.02
N ALA A 54 7.39 -19.58 -16.76
CA ALA A 54 7.05 -18.70 -15.66
C ALA A 54 8.32 -18.02 -15.15
N GLN A 55 8.52 -16.76 -15.51
CA GLN A 55 9.66 -15.97 -15.07
C GLN A 55 9.22 -14.55 -14.74
N THR A 56 10.01 -13.87 -13.91
CA THR A 56 9.90 -12.42 -13.76
C THR A 56 10.78 -11.80 -14.83
N PRO A 57 10.24 -11.30 -15.97
CA PRO A 57 11.05 -10.88 -17.11
C PRO A 57 11.98 -9.71 -16.77
N THR A 58 11.69 -9.03 -15.67
CA THR A 58 12.46 -7.91 -15.15
C THR A 58 13.61 -8.34 -14.22
N GLU A 59 13.65 -9.59 -13.76
CA GLU A 59 14.63 -10.10 -12.77
C GLU A 59 15.35 -11.39 -13.20
N SER A 60 14.89 -12.08 -14.25
CA SER A 60 15.48 -13.33 -14.73
C SER A 60 16.89 -13.13 -15.29
N PRO A 61 17.92 -13.92 -14.91
CA PRO A 61 19.28 -13.80 -15.44
C PRO A 61 19.40 -13.94 -16.97
N VAL A 62 18.46 -14.65 -17.61
CA VAL A 62 18.41 -14.87 -19.06
C VAL A 62 17.64 -13.74 -19.79
N GLY A 63 16.99 -12.85 -19.04
CA GLY A 63 16.23 -11.69 -19.53
C GLY A 63 16.48 -10.40 -18.74
N ALA A 64 17.56 -10.33 -17.96
CA ALA A 64 17.83 -9.25 -17.03
C ALA A 64 18.07 -7.98 -17.84
N ALA A 65 17.01 -7.19 -17.98
CA ALA A 65 17.09 -5.83 -18.47
C ALA A 65 18.09 -5.06 -17.58
N PRO A 66 19.30 -4.71 -18.06
CA PRO A 66 20.30 -4.03 -17.23
C PRO A 66 19.80 -2.66 -16.75
N TRP A 67 18.77 -2.14 -17.41
CA TRP A 67 18.07 -0.92 -17.06
C TRP A 67 17.07 -1.08 -15.90
N PHE A 68 16.65 -2.30 -15.56
CA PHE A 68 15.57 -2.52 -14.60
C PHE A 68 15.88 -2.07 -13.17
N PRO A 69 17.08 -2.34 -12.59
CA PRO A 69 17.45 -1.77 -11.31
C PRO A 69 17.34 -0.24 -11.29
N LEU A 70 17.85 0.44 -12.33
CA LEU A 70 17.70 1.89 -12.47
C LEU A 70 16.24 2.33 -12.63
N ALA A 71 15.42 1.57 -13.36
CA ALA A 71 14.00 1.83 -13.43
C ALA A 71 13.32 1.69 -12.07
N THR A 72 13.77 0.78 -11.19
CA THR A 72 13.26 0.68 -9.82
C THR A 72 13.61 1.92 -9.00
N TRP A 73 14.70 2.63 -9.29
CA TRP A 73 15.03 3.87 -8.57
C TRP A 73 13.98 4.96 -8.84
N ALA A 74 13.38 5.00 -10.03
CA ALA A 74 12.29 5.91 -10.34
C ALA A 74 10.90 5.32 -9.99
N GLY A 75 10.69 4.06 -10.36
CA GLY A 75 9.40 3.37 -10.33
C GLY A 75 9.03 2.78 -8.98
N GLN A 76 9.99 2.62 -8.05
CA GLN A 76 9.70 2.07 -6.73
C GLN A 76 8.93 3.09 -5.88
N ILE A 77 7.60 3.05 -6.00
CA ILE A 77 6.71 4.12 -5.54
C ILE A 77 6.25 3.95 -4.07
N MET A 78 6.57 2.81 -3.44
CA MET A 78 6.16 2.53 -2.06
C MET A 78 6.60 3.61 -1.06
N PRO A 79 7.83 4.15 -1.11
CA PRO A 79 8.22 5.23 -0.21
C PRO A 79 7.33 6.47 -0.37
N LEU A 80 7.04 6.90 -1.61
CA LEU A 80 6.09 7.99 -1.87
C LEU A 80 4.70 7.70 -1.29
N PHE A 81 4.21 6.46 -1.40
CA PHE A 81 2.93 6.07 -0.80
C PHE A 81 2.93 6.32 0.71
N PHE A 82 3.98 5.94 1.43
CA PHE A 82 4.09 6.18 2.87
C PHE A 82 4.24 7.67 3.22
N VAL A 83 4.90 8.48 2.38
CA VAL A 83 4.94 9.95 2.54
C VAL A 83 3.53 10.54 2.42
N VAL A 84 2.80 10.22 1.35
CA VAL A 84 1.42 10.69 1.13
C VAL A 84 0.48 10.14 2.22
N GLY A 85 0.71 8.89 2.65
CA GLY A 85 0.03 8.25 3.78
C GLY A 85 0.26 9.00 5.09
N GLY A 86 1.50 9.37 5.39
CA GLY A 86 1.87 10.17 6.56
C GLY A 86 1.17 11.52 6.58
N PHE A 87 1.19 12.27 5.47
CA PHE A 87 0.44 13.52 5.34
C PHE A 87 -1.04 13.33 5.67
N ALA A 88 -1.66 12.31 5.08
CA ALA A 88 -3.08 12.02 5.28
C ALA A 88 -3.38 11.59 6.72
N SER A 89 -2.45 10.87 7.35
CA SER A 89 -2.55 10.41 8.74
C SER A 89 -2.50 11.55 9.74
N ILE A 90 -1.50 12.44 9.66
CA ILE A 90 -1.42 13.58 10.59
C ILE A 90 -2.56 14.57 10.40
N THR A 91 -3.00 14.78 9.15
CA THR A 91 -4.14 15.67 8.87
C THR A 91 -5.44 15.10 9.41
N ALA A 92 -5.67 13.79 9.23
CA ALA A 92 -6.83 13.11 9.79
C ALA A 92 -6.78 13.07 11.32
N TRP A 93 -5.61 12.81 11.92
CA TRP A 93 -5.40 12.84 13.37
C TRP A 93 -5.75 14.23 13.94
N ARG A 94 -5.16 15.30 13.40
CA ARG A 94 -5.45 16.68 13.82
C ARG A 94 -6.94 17.03 13.65
N SER A 95 -7.58 16.59 12.56
CA SER A 95 -9.02 16.81 12.35
C SER A 95 -9.88 16.06 13.37
N LEU A 96 -9.50 14.84 13.73
CA LEU A 96 -10.20 14.03 14.72
C LEU A 96 -10.06 14.63 16.12
N THR A 97 -8.84 14.99 16.52
CA THR A 97 -8.57 15.61 17.83
C THR A 97 -9.31 16.94 17.99
N ARG A 98 -9.38 17.77 16.94
CA ARG A 98 -10.19 19.02 16.96
C ARG A 98 -11.69 18.77 17.16
N ARG A 99 -12.19 17.57 16.85
CA ARG A 99 -13.59 17.16 17.06
C ARG A 99 -13.78 16.41 18.38
N GLY A 100 -12.77 16.41 19.26
CA GLY A 100 -12.82 15.70 20.54
C GLY A 100 -12.60 14.18 20.46
N GLY A 101 -12.18 13.65 19.31
CA GLY A 101 -11.91 12.23 19.15
C GLY A 101 -10.59 11.78 19.79
N THR A 102 -10.50 10.48 20.09
CA THR A 102 -9.40 9.85 20.85
C THR A 102 -8.42 9.06 19.98
N ALA A 103 -7.33 8.59 20.58
CA ALA A 103 -6.40 7.64 19.96
C ALA A 103 -7.10 6.34 19.52
N ALA A 104 -7.98 5.81 20.36
CA ALA A 104 -8.75 4.61 20.07
C ALA A 104 -9.67 4.80 18.86
N ASP A 105 -10.32 5.97 18.73
CA ASP A 105 -11.14 6.31 17.56
C ASP A 105 -10.33 6.29 16.26
N TYR A 106 -9.14 6.89 16.29
CA TYR A 106 -8.27 6.92 15.13
C TYR A 106 -7.87 5.51 14.70
N VAL A 107 -7.31 4.73 15.64
CA VAL A 107 -6.78 3.40 15.35
C VAL A 107 -7.91 2.46 14.93
N ARG A 108 -9.05 2.47 15.62
CA ARG A 108 -10.24 1.69 15.24
C ARG A 108 -10.65 1.95 13.79
N ASN A 109 -10.80 3.22 13.42
CA ASN A 109 -11.25 3.59 12.08
C ASN A 109 -10.24 3.19 11.01
N ARG A 110 -8.94 3.27 11.30
CA ARG A 110 -7.90 2.85 10.36
C ARG A 110 -7.82 1.33 10.22
N VAL A 111 -7.85 0.60 11.33
CA VAL A 111 -7.83 -0.86 11.35
C VAL A 111 -9.06 -1.41 10.64
N LEU A 112 -10.27 -0.90 10.91
CA LEU A 112 -11.49 -1.34 10.21
C LEU A 112 -11.40 -1.12 8.69
N ARG A 113 -10.93 0.06 8.25
CA ARG A 113 -10.76 0.36 6.81
C ARG A 113 -9.71 -0.50 6.11
N LEU A 114 -8.87 -1.21 6.85
CA LEU A 114 -7.83 -2.11 6.33
C LEU A 114 -8.26 -3.59 6.44
N ALA A 115 -8.77 -3.99 7.61
CA ALA A 115 -9.17 -5.35 7.91
C ALA A 115 -10.46 -5.76 7.19
N GLN A 116 -11.46 -4.88 7.09
CA GLN A 116 -12.74 -5.22 6.46
C GLN A 116 -12.59 -5.56 4.97
N PRO A 117 -11.86 -4.78 4.15
CA PRO A 117 -11.65 -5.13 2.74
C PRO A 117 -10.72 -6.33 2.55
N ALA A 118 -9.80 -6.57 3.48
CA ALA A 118 -8.87 -7.69 3.44
C ALA A 118 -9.54 -9.04 3.74
N LEU A 119 -10.55 -9.08 4.61
CA LEU A 119 -11.21 -10.32 5.01
C LEU A 119 -11.77 -11.15 3.82
N PRO A 120 -12.53 -10.57 2.86
CA PRO A 120 -12.99 -11.31 1.67
C PRO A 120 -11.86 -11.93 0.85
N LEU A 121 -10.69 -11.28 0.79
CA LEU A 121 -9.54 -11.80 0.06
C LEU A 121 -8.96 -13.04 0.74
N TYR A 122 -8.83 -13.04 2.08
CA TYR A 122 -8.38 -14.23 2.82
C TYR A 122 -9.36 -15.39 2.67
N ILE A 123 -10.67 -15.12 2.72
CA ILE A 123 -11.71 -16.13 2.46
C ILE A 123 -11.58 -16.68 1.04
N PHE A 124 -11.32 -15.81 0.05
CA PHE A 124 -11.08 -16.24 -1.33
C PHE A 124 -9.88 -17.19 -1.43
N TYR A 125 -8.76 -16.91 -0.76
CA TYR A 125 -7.62 -17.82 -0.74
C TYR A 125 -7.94 -19.16 -0.08
N VAL A 126 -8.72 -19.19 1.02
CA VAL A 126 -9.19 -20.45 1.62
C VAL A 126 -9.96 -21.28 0.59
N VAL A 127 -10.90 -20.65 -0.14
CA VAL A 127 -11.72 -21.32 -1.14
C VAL A 127 -10.89 -21.83 -2.32
N VAL A 128 -10.02 -20.98 -2.89
CA VAL A 128 -9.24 -21.34 -4.09
C VAL A 128 -8.17 -22.39 -3.78
N ILE A 129 -7.44 -22.23 -2.67
CA ILE A 129 -6.41 -23.21 -2.27
C ILE A 129 -7.09 -24.53 -1.88
N GLY A 130 -8.17 -24.48 -1.09
CA GLY A 130 -8.93 -25.68 -0.72
C GLY A 130 -9.51 -26.41 -1.92
N ALA A 131 -10.08 -25.69 -2.89
CA ALA A 131 -10.58 -26.28 -4.14
C ALA A 131 -9.45 -26.93 -4.95
N ALA A 132 -8.29 -26.28 -5.05
CA ALA A 132 -7.13 -26.84 -5.76
C ALA A 132 -6.62 -28.13 -5.11
N MET A 133 -6.61 -28.20 -3.77
CA MET A 133 -6.27 -29.41 -3.02
C MET A 133 -7.28 -30.55 -3.28
N LEU A 134 -8.58 -30.24 -3.28
CA LEU A 134 -9.64 -31.23 -3.56
C LEU A 134 -9.60 -31.75 -5.01
N LEU A 135 -9.19 -30.89 -5.96
CA LEU A 135 -9.03 -31.24 -7.37
C LEU A 135 -7.68 -31.88 -7.70
N ALA A 136 -6.83 -32.14 -6.69
CA ALA A 136 -5.50 -32.70 -6.84
C ALA A 136 -4.61 -31.95 -7.85
N VAL A 137 -4.74 -30.62 -7.90
CA VAL A 137 -3.83 -29.77 -8.67
C VAL A 137 -2.42 -29.88 -8.06
N ALA A 138 -1.40 -29.94 -8.91
CA ALA A 138 0.00 -30.01 -8.49
C ALA A 138 0.32 -28.95 -7.40
N PRO A 139 0.74 -29.35 -6.19
CA PRO A 139 0.98 -28.43 -5.08
C PRO A 139 1.95 -27.30 -5.41
N GLU A 140 2.95 -27.60 -6.24
CA GLU A 140 3.98 -26.65 -6.67
C GLU A 140 3.38 -25.52 -7.51
N LEU A 141 2.40 -25.82 -8.36
CA LEU A 141 1.70 -24.84 -9.19
C LEU A 141 0.81 -23.93 -8.33
N VAL A 142 0.10 -24.51 -7.37
CA VAL A 142 -0.74 -23.76 -6.42
C VAL A 142 0.14 -22.85 -5.58
N GLN A 143 1.26 -23.37 -5.07
CA GLN A 143 2.19 -22.61 -4.25
C GLN A 143 2.81 -21.46 -5.05
N LEU A 144 3.29 -21.69 -6.27
CA LEU A 144 3.84 -20.64 -7.13
C LEU A 144 2.83 -19.51 -7.39
N ALA A 145 1.59 -19.86 -7.75
CA ALA A 145 0.53 -18.89 -8.01
C ALA A 145 0.19 -18.07 -6.74
N VAL A 146 0.01 -18.75 -5.61
CA VAL A 146 -0.44 -18.12 -4.36
C VAL A 146 0.67 -17.28 -3.70
N GLN A 147 1.93 -17.72 -3.75
CA GLN A 147 3.09 -16.95 -3.29
C GLN A 147 3.17 -15.61 -4.04
N GLY A 148 3.05 -15.64 -5.36
CA GLY A 148 2.99 -14.44 -6.18
C GLY A 148 1.79 -13.57 -5.80
N ALA A 149 0.58 -14.13 -5.81
CA ALA A 149 -0.67 -13.41 -5.59
C ALA A 149 -0.76 -12.67 -4.26
N ALA A 150 -0.26 -13.31 -3.20
CA ALA A 150 -0.35 -12.81 -1.84
C ALA A 150 0.87 -11.98 -1.43
N SER A 151 1.95 -11.97 -2.23
CA SER A 151 3.18 -11.25 -1.91
C SER A 151 2.95 -9.80 -1.48
N PRO A 152 2.07 -8.97 -2.09
CA PRO A 152 1.94 -7.57 -1.69
C PRO A 152 1.32 -7.40 -0.31
N LEU A 153 0.73 -8.43 0.30
CA LEU A 153 0.10 -8.34 1.62
C LEU A 153 1.08 -7.90 2.72
N TRP A 154 2.40 -8.00 2.52
CA TRP A 154 3.40 -7.39 3.41
C TRP A 154 3.14 -5.88 3.62
N PHE A 155 2.71 -5.17 2.58
CA PHE A 155 2.41 -3.74 2.67
C PHE A 155 1.23 -3.47 3.59
N LEU A 156 0.23 -4.36 3.60
CA LEU A 156 -0.90 -4.25 4.52
C LEU A 156 -0.43 -4.36 5.98
N ALA A 157 0.55 -5.22 6.27
CA ALA A 157 1.17 -5.32 7.61
C ALA A 157 1.88 -4.00 7.98
N ALA A 158 2.81 -3.55 7.12
CA ALA A 158 3.60 -2.33 7.33
C ALA A 158 2.71 -1.08 7.47
N TYR A 159 1.69 -0.96 6.62
CA TYR A 159 0.77 0.17 6.65
C TYR A 159 -0.14 0.13 7.88
N THR A 160 -0.62 -1.05 8.30
CA THR A 160 -1.40 -1.20 9.54
C THR A 160 -0.58 -0.80 10.75
N LEU A 161 0.69 -1.24 10.84
CA LEU A 161 1.63 -0.82 11.88
C LEU A 161 1.77 0.71 11.92
N CYS A 162 2.06 1.31 10.78
CA CYS A 162 2.19 2.77 10.66
C CYS A 162 0.91 3.50 11.05
N GLN A 163 -0.27 3.00 10.68
CA GLN A 163 -1.55 3.63 11.04
C GLN A 163 -1.89 3.48 12.53
N ALA A 164 -1.58 2.33 13.13
CA ALA A 164 -1.81 2.09 14.56
C ALA A 164 -0.93 3.01 15.44
N LEU A 165 0.28 3.33 14.98
CA LEU A 165 1.25 4.14 15.73
C LEU A 165 1.14 5.65 15.50
N VAL A 166 0.21 6.12 14.65
CA VAL A 166 0.04 7.56 14.35
C VAL A 166 -0.11 8.42 15.62
N PRO A 167 -0.95 8.08 16.62
CA PRO A 167 -1.10 8.93 17.81
C PRO A 167 0.24 9.15 18.53
N PHE A 168 1.06 8.11 18.62
CA PHE A 168 2.37 8.16 19.25
C PHE A 168 3.41 8.90 18.41
N MET A 169 3.46 8.59 17.11
CA MET A 169 4.35 9.24 16.15
C MET A 169 4.07 10.73 15.99
N VAL A 170 2.79 11.15 16.03
CA VAL A 170 2.43 12.57 16.04
C VAL A 170 2.85 13.22 17.36
N ALA A 171 2.69 12.54 18.50
CA ALA A 171 3.13 13.07 19.79
C ALA A 171 4.65 13.24 19.89
N TRP A 172 5.43 12.37 19.25
CA TRP A 172 6.88 12.53 19.12
C TRP A 172 7.23 13.66 18.16
N HIS A 173 6.56 13.72 17.01
CA HIS A 173 6.74 14.77 16.01
C HIS A 173 6.42 16.17 16.55
N THR A 174 5.36 16.33 17.34
CA THR A 174 4.99 17.64 17.91
C THR A 174 5.95 18.10 19.00
N ARG A 175 6.51 17.18 19.78
CA ARG A 175 7.46 17.51 20.86
C ARG A 175 8.87 17.76 20.34
N ALA A 176 9.36 16.89 19.46
CA ALA A 176 10.73 16.92 18.97
C ALA A 176 10.83 16.35 17.54
N PRO A 177 10.38 17.10 16.51
CA PRO A 177 10.25 16.59 15.14
C PRO A 177 11.60 16.15 14.54
N ARG A 178 12.68 16.89 14.84
CA ARG A 178 14.04 16.56 14.37
C ARG A 178 14.62 15.33 15.08
N ALA A 179 14.48 15.28 16.40
CA ALA A 179 14.96 14.14 17.18
C ALA A 179 14.24 12.84 16.77
N THR A 180 12.94 12.92 16.47
CA THR A 180 12.15 11.80 15.96
C THR A 180 12.75 11.22 14.68
N LEU A 181 13.08 12.07 13.69
CA LEU A 181 13.74 11.63 12.47
C LEU A 181 15.11 10.98 12.74
N VAL A 182 15.93 11.61 13.60
CA VAL A 182 17.27 11.12 13.93
C VAL A 182 17.21 9.77 14.63
N VAL A 183 16.31 9.57 15.59
CA VAL A 183 16.14 8.30 16.32
C VAL A 183 15.69 7.19 15.37
N LEU A 184 14.71 7.47 14.50
CA LEU A 184 14.23 6.47 13.54
C LEU A 184 15.30 6.12 12.49
N LEU A 185 16.06 7.11 12.01
CA LEU A 185 17.18 6.92 11.09
C LEU A 185 18.31 6.12 11.75
N ALA A 186 18.70 6.46 12.97
CA ALA A 186 19.71 5.73 13.72
C ALA A 186 19.27 4.28 13.95
N GLY A 187 18.00 4.05 14.31
CA GLY A 187 17.43 2.72 14.45
C GLY A 187 17.53 1.92 13.15
N ALA A 188 17.18 2.51 12.00
CA ALA A 188 17.29 1.85 10.70
C ALA A 188 18.74 1.46 10.35
N ILE A 189 19.69 2.36 10.61
CA ILE A 189 21.13 2.12 10.39
C ILE A 189 21.63 1.00 11.31
N VAL A 190 21.27 1.02 12.59
CA VAL A 190 21.66 -0.02 13.55
C VAL A 190 21.11 -1.39 13.14
N VAL A 191 19.84 -1.45 12.73
CA VAL A 191 19.22 -2.69 12.26
C VAL A 191 19.93 -3.24 11.03
N ASP A 192 20.20 -2.40 10.02
CA ASP A 192 20.95 -2.82 8.83
C ASP A 192 22.37 -3.27 9.20
N ALA A 193 23.08 -2.50 10.02
CA ALA A 193 24.44 -2.85 10.45
C ALA A 193 24.49 -4.20 11.19
N VAL A 194 23.53 -4.47 12.09
CA VAL A 194 23.46 -5.76 12.78
C VAL A 194 23.05 -6.87 11.81
N ARG A 195 22.06 -6.66 10.94
CA ARG A 195 21.63 -7.63 9.94
C ARG A 195 22.79 -8.06 9.05
N TYR A 196 23.52 -7.11 8.48
CA TYR A 196 24.61 -7.40 7.55
C TYR A 196 25.90 -7.82 8.26
N GLY A 197 26.17 -7.33 9.46
CA GLY A 197 27.34 -7.73 10.25
C GLY A 197 27.23 -9.13 10.87
N THR A 198 26.01 -9.57 11.22
CA THR A 198 25.77 -10.91 11.80
C THR A 198 25.32 -11.95 10.77
N GLY A 199 24.84 -11.51 9.60
CA GLY A 199 24.21 -12.37 8.60
C GLY A 199 22.76 -12.79 8.90
N ILE A 200 22.23 -12.43 10.08
CA ILE A 200 20.87 -12.80 10.51
C ILE A 200 19.83 -11.92 9.82
N GLN A 201 19.24 -12.43 8.73
CA GLN A 201 18.31 -11.66 7.88
C GLN A 201 17.05 -11.20 8.63
N GLN A 202 16.59 -11.95 9.62
CA GLN A 202 15.38 -11.67 10.40
C GLN A 202 15.49 -10.38 11.21
N VAL A 203 16.70 -9.93 11.56
CA VAL A 203 16.92 -8.64 12.23
C VAL A 203 16.36 -7.49 11.38
N GLY A 204 16.45 -7.61 10.05
CA GLY A 204 15.91 -6.63 9.11
C GLY A 204 14.41 -6.36 9.27
N LEU A 205 13.63 -7.28 9.84
CA LEU A 205 12.19 -7.09 10.06
C LEU A 205 11.90 -5.92 11.01
N LEU A 206 12.84 -5.58 11.90
CA LEU A 206 12.72 -4.38 12.75
C LEU A 206 12.66 -3.08 11.92
N ASN A 207 13.18 -3.07 10.69
CA ASN A 207 13.03 -1.91 9.81
C ASN A 207 11.61 -1.71 9.30
N LEU A 208 10.71 -2.70 9.41
CA LEU A 208 9.28 -2.44 9.20
C LEU A 208 8.77 -1.34 10.13
N PHE A 209 9.35 -1.26 11.33
CA PHE A 209 9.10 -0.17 12.26
C PHE A 209 9.94 1.06 11.88
N PHE A 210 11.27 0.96 11.85
CA PHE A 210 12.11 2.16 11.74
C PHE A 210 12.02 2.86 10.37
N VAL A 211 12.16 2.13 9.26
CA VAL A 211 12.17 2.72 7.91
C VAL A 211 10.79 3.27 7.56
N TRP A 212 9.72 2.50 7.72
CA TRP A 212 8.39 2.97 7.32
C TRP A 212 7.84 4.08 8.22
N LEU A 213 8.13 4.07 9.53
CA LEU A 213 7.79 5.21 10.38
C LEU A 213 8.64 6.44 10.04
N LEU A 214 9.91 6.28 9.69
CA LEU A 214 10.75 7.39 9.22
C LEU A 214 10.18 8.02 7.94
N VAL A 215 9.79 7.19 6.97
CA VAL A 215 9.15 7.66 5.74
C VAL A 215 7.78 8.30 6.02
N GLN A 216 7.00 7.76 6.96
CA GLN A 216 5.76 8.37 7.42
C GLN A 216 5.99 9.77 8.00
N GLN A 217 7.05 9.96 8.78
CA GLN A 217 7.42 11.27 9.34
C GLN A 217 7.72 12.30 8.25
N LEU A 218 8.33 11.91 7.13
CA LEU A 218 8.51 12.84 5.98
C LEU A 218 7.17 13.39 5.49
N GLY A 219 6.11 12.57 5.52
CA GLY A 219 4.73 13.01 5.28
C GLY A 219 4.21 14.03 6.30
N PHE A 220 4.61 13.93 7.56
CA PHE A 220 4.25 14.89 8.60
C PHE A 220 4.94 16.23 8.38
N TRP A 221 6.23 16.21 8.03
CA TRP A 221 6.98 17.40 7.63
C TRP A 221 6.42 18.06 6.36
N TYR A 222 5.90 17.26 5.42
CA TYR A 222 5.15 17.75 4.27
C TYR A 222 3.87 18.47 4.69
N ALA A 223 3.10 17.89 5.63
CA ALA A 223 1.87 18.50 6.15
C ALA A 223 2.13 19.80 6.93
N ASP A 224 3.25 19.89 7.64
CA ASP A 224 3.66 21.10 8.35
C ASP A 224 4.20 22.20 7.42
N GLY A 225 4.35 21.89 6.13
CA GLY A 225 4.76 22.83 5.10
C GLY A 225 6.27 23.07 5.05
N TRP A 226 7.10 22.17 5.60
CA TRP A 226 8.56 22.32 5.53
C TRP A 226 9.04 22.35 4.08
N PHE A 227 8.61 21.38 3.26
CA PHE A 227 8.89 21.35 1.82
C PHE A 227 8.29 22.57 1.11
N GLY A 228 7.17 23.10 1.64
CA GLY A 228 6.48 24.25 1.06
C GLY A 228 7.22 25.58 1.21
N ARG A 229 7.99 25.74 2.28
CA ARG A 229 8.77 26.95 2.60
C ARG A 229 10.14 26.98 1.91
N ARG A 230 10.55 25.90 1.23
CA ARG A 230 11.86 25.80 0.58
C ARG A 230 11.76 26.27 -0.87
N PRO A 231 12.74 27.05 -1.37
CA PRO A 231 12.81 27.40 -2.78
C PRO A 231 13.08 26.15 -3.62
N ALA A 232 12.65 26.18 -4.88
CA ALA A 232 12.72 25.02 -5.78
C ALA A 232 14.14 24.45 -5.92
N TRP A 233 15.17 25.29 -5.99
CA TRP A 233 16.56 24.84 -6.11
C TRP A 233 17.03 24.01 -4.91
N GLN A 234 16.57 24.31 -3.69
CA GLN A 234 16.89 23.52 -2.49
C GLN A 234 16.25 22.13 -2.59
N LEU A 235 15.00 22.06 -3.05
CA LEU A 235 14.31 20.77 -3.23
C LEU A 235 14.96 19.93 -4.33
N VAL A 236 15.39 20.56 -5.44
CA VAL A 236 16.15 19.89 -6.50
C VAL A 236 17.47 19.36 -5.95
N LEU A 237 18.22 20.18 -5.22
CA LEU A 237 19.48 19.77 -4.62
C LEU A 237 19.29 18.58 -3.66
N ILE A 238 18.28 18.64 -2.78
CA ILE A 238 17.96 17.54 -1.86
C ILE A 238 17.61 16.27 -2.64
N ALA A 239 16.77 16.38 -3.67
CA ALA A 239 16.39 15.22 -4.50
C ALA A 239 17.59 14.61 -5.22
N VAL A 240 18.47 15.44 -5.79
CA VAL A 240 19.69 15.00 -6.48
C VAL A 240 20.64 14.32 -5.51
N VAL A 241 20.89 14.90 -4.34
CA VAL A 241 21.77 14.29 -3.32
C VAL A 241 21.18 12.97 -2.82
N ALA A 242 19.86 12.90 -2.61
CA ALA A 242 19.19 11.70 -2.15
C ALA A 242 19.18 10.58 -3.21
N TYR A 243 19.07 10.89 -4.50
CA TYR A 243 19.26 9.89 -5.56
C TYR A 243 20.73 9.51 -5.74
N ALA A 244 21.64 10.48 -5.69
CA ALA A 244 23.07 10.24 -5.84
C ALA A 244 23.62 9.36 -4.71
N SER A 245 23.08 9.45 -3.49
CA SER A 245 23.49 8.60 -2.38
C SER A 245 23.15 7.11 -2.58
N LEU A 246 22.18 6.78 -3.45
CA LEU A 246 21.89 5.38 -3.80
C LEU A 246 23.07 4.71 -4.50
N ILE A 247 23.89 5.46 -5.24
CA ILE A 247 25.06 4.92 -5.96
C ILE A 247 26.06 4.29 -4.99
N PRO A 248 26.67 5.01 -4.01
CA PRO A 248 27.60 4.39 -3.06
C PRO A 248 26.91 3.34 -2.18
N LEU A 249 25.65 3.54 -1.78
CA LEU A 249 24.92 2.56 -0.96
C LEU A 249 24.79 1.19 -1.66
N THR A 250 24.59 1.19 -2.98
CA THR A 250 24.35 -0.04 -3.75
C THR A 250 25.63 -0.60 -4.36
N THR A 251 26.60 0.24 -4.71
CA THR A 251 27.87 -0.20 -5.31
C THR A 251 28.92 -0.64 -4.28
N TRP A 252 29.01 0.04 -3.13
CA TRP A 252 29.89 -0.37 -2.03
C TRP A 252 29.20 -1.36 -1.08
N GLY A 253 27.88 -1.50 -1.24
CA GLY A 253 27.06 -2.40 -0.45
C GLY A 253 26.70 -1.85 0.93
N PRO A 254 25.97 -2.64 1.73
CA PRO A 254 25.52 -4.01 1.47
C PRO A 254 24.18 -4.11 0.71
N TYR A 255 23.71 -3.00 0.14
CA TYR A 255 22.36 -2.91 -0.43
C TYR A 255 22.28 -3.35 -1.90
N SER A 256 21.16 -3.95 -2.27
CA SER A 256 20.85 -4.27 -3.67
C SER A 256 20.62 -3.00 -4.48
N ASP A 257 21.05 -2.97 -5.74
CA ASP A 257 20.71 -1.91 -6.69
C ASP A 257 19.24 -1.98 -7.13
N ASN A 258 18.61 -3.16 -7.09
CA ASN A 258 17.18 -3.34 -7.29
C ASN A 258 16.41 -2.93 -6.02
N MET A 259 15.66 -1.83 -6.10
CA MET A 259 14.88 -1.30 -4.98
C MET A 259 13.69 -2.19 -4.59
N LEU A 260 13.28 -3.15 -5.44
CA LEU A 260 12.28 -4.16 -5.06
C LEU A 260 12.82 -5.12 -4.00
N THR A 261 14.09 -5.54 -4.13
CA THR A 261 14.76 -6.38 -3.14
C THR A 261 14.87 -5.69 -1.78
N ASN A 262 14.97 -4.36 -1.80
CA ASN A 262 15.10 -3.52 -0.61
C ASN A 262 13.78 -3.27 0.12
N LEU A 263 12.64 -3.85 -0.30
CA LEU A 263 11.32 -3.63 0.30
C LEU A 263 11.00 -4.47 1.52
N ASN A 264 11.45 -5.72 1.52
CA ASN A 264 11.00 -6.71 2.48
C ASN A 264 12.13 -7.70 2.82
N PRO A 265 12.89 -7.46 3.90
CA PRO A 265 12.74 -6.35 4.85
C PRO A 265 13.21 -4.99 4.28
N PRO A 266 12.57 -3.87 4.68
CA PRO A 266 12.93 -2.54 4.17
C PRO A 266 14.33 -2.11 4.61
N THR A 267 15.09 -1.46 3.74
CA THR A 267 16.48 -1.02 4.02
C THR A 267 16.66 0.49 3.86
N LEU A 268 17.79 1.01 4.33
CA LEU A 268 18.14 2.44 4.29
C LEU A 268 17.98 3.12 2.90
N PRO A 269 18.32 2.50 1.75
CA PRO A 269 18.07 3.08 0.42
C PRO A 269 16.63 3.59 0.21
N LEU A 270 15.62 2.92 0.78
CA LEU A 270 14.23 3.37 0.65
C LEU A 270 13.95 4.71 1.34
N VAL A 271 14.74 5.06 2.36
CA VAL A 271 14.65 6.37 3.03
C VAL A 271 15.18 7.46 2.11
N ALA A 272 16.31 7.23 1.45
CA ALA A 272 16.87 8.15 0.46
C ALA A 272 15.88 8.35 -0.70
N LEU A 273 15.29 7.25 -1.19
CA LEU A 273 14.27 7.28 -2.21
C LEU A 273 13.02 8.06 -1.76
N ALA A 274 12.56 7.88 -0.52
CA ALA A 274 11.44 8.64 0.04
C ALA A 274 11.69 10.15 0.07
N VAL A 275 12.90 10.56 0.50
CA VAL A 275 13.30 11.97 0.56
C VAL A 275 13.29 12.58 -0.84
N ALA A 276 13.88 11.87 -1.81
CA ALA A 276 13.90 12.32 -3.20
C ALA A 276 12.48 12.45 -3.76
N GLN A 277 11.65 11.42 -3.61
CA GLN A 277 10.28 11.39 -4.09
C GLN A 277 9.39 12.46 -3.42
N ALA A 278 9.60 12.76 -2.13
CA ALA A 278 8.89 13.84 -1.43
C ALA A 278 9.23 15.22 -2.00
N CYS A 279 10.50 15.46 -2.31
CA CYS A 279 10.95 16.69 -2.99
C CYS A 279 10.37 16.79 -4.40
N VAL A 280 10.42 15.72 -5.18
CA VAL A 280 9.84 15.67 -6.54
C VAL A 280 8.33 15.92 -6.49
N LEU A 281 7.60 15.29 -5.58
CA LEU A 281 6.16 15.52 -5.40
C LEU A 281 5.86 17.00 -5.12
N ARG A 282 6.66 17.65 -4.26
CA ARG A 282 6.50 19.08 -4.00
C ARG A 282 6.76 19.94 -5.24
N LEU A 283 7.82 19.64 -6.00
CA LEU A 283 8.18 20.35 -7.23
C LEU A 283 7.11 20.19 -8.31
N LEU A 284 6.51 19.01 -8.42
CA LEU A 284 5.43 18.72 -9.37
C LEU A 284 4.06 19.26 -8.94
N ARG A 285 3.90 19.72 -7.70
CA ARG A 285 2.61 20.17 -7.16
C ARG A 285 1.87 21.19 -8.05
N PRO A 286 2.50 22.22 -8.65
CA PRO A 286 1.80 23.15 -9.54
C PRO A 286 1.24 22.46 -10.80
N ALA A 287 2.01 21.57 -11.42
CA ALA A 287 1.59 20.81 -12.60
C ALA A 287 0.46 19.82 -12.25
N LEU A 288 0.57 19.13 -11.11
CA LEU A 288 -0.48 18.23 -10.62
C LEU A 288 -1.76 18.98 -10.27
N ALA A 289 -1.66 20.18 -9.69
CA ALA A 289 -2.81 21.03 -9.42
C ALA A 289 -3.48 21.52 -10.72
N ALA A 290 -2.69 21.87 -11.73
CA ALA A 290 -3.20 22.22 -13.05
C ALA A 290 -3.91 21.03 -13.72
N LEU A 291 -3.35 19.82 -13.62
CA LEU A 291 -3.99 18.60 -14.11
C LEU A 291 -5.33 18.34 -13.41
N MET A 292 -5.39 18.56 -12.09
CA MET A 292 -6.63 18.45 -11.31
C MET A 292 -7.66 19.55 -11.61
N ASN A 293 -7.37 20.52 -12.49
CA ASN A 293 -8.38 21.41 -13.04
C ASN A 293 -9.15 20.80 -14.22
N THR A 294 -8.70 19.66 -14.75
CA THR A 294 -9.40 18.95 -15.84
C THR A 294 -10.50 18.03 -15.28
N HIS A 295 -11.62 17.93 -16.00
CA HIS A 295 -12.72 17.03 -15.64
C HIS A 295 -12.27 15.56 -15.66
N ALA A 296 -11.49 15.16 -16.66
CA ALA A 296 -10.99 13.79 -16.80
C ALA A 296 -10.14 13.35 -15.60
N ALA A 297 -9.20 14.18 -15.14
CA ALA A 297 -8.38 13.84 -13.98
C ALA A 297 -9.23 13.70 -12.71
N ARG A 298 -10.18 14.61 -12.48
CA ARG A 298 -11.11 14.52 -11.34
C ARG A 298 -11.96 13.25 -11.39
N ALA A 299 -12.47 12.89 -12.56
CA ALA A 299 -13.26 11.67 -12.75
C ALA A 299 -12.44 10.42 -12.43
N VAL A 300 -11.21 10.31 -12.97
CA VAL A 300 -10.30 9.18 -12.68
C VAL A 300 -9.97 9.10 -11.19
N VAL A 301 -9.59 10.21 -10.58
CA VAL A 301 -9.23 10.26 -9.15
C VAL A 301 -10.42 9.89 -8.26
N PHE A 302 -11.63 10.35 -8.61
CA PHE A 302 -12.84 10.00 -7.86
C PHE A 302 -13.19 8.51 -8.03
N LEU A 303 -13.17 8.01 -9.27
CA LEU A 303 -13.53 6.64 -9.61
C LEU A 303 -12.57 5.64 -8.95
N ALA A 304 -11.26 5.81 -9.18
CA ALA A 304 -10.25 4.93 -8.59
C ALA A 304 -10.11 5.17 -7.09
N GLY A 305 -10.17 6.44 -6.65
CA GLY A 305 -9.97 6.86 -5.25
C GLY A 305 -10.95 6.22 -4.26
N THR A 306 -12.19 5.96 -4.70
CA THR A 306 -13.21 5.31 -3.86
C THR A 306 -13.01 3.82 -3.70
N ARG A 307 -12.24 3.17 -4.59
CA ARG A 307 -12.02 1.71 -4.63
C ARG A 307 -10.56 1.30 -4.46
N LEU A 308 -9.71 2.18 -3.93
CA LEU A 308 -8.25 1.94 -3.85
C LEU A 308 -7.89 0.68 -3.07
N MET A 309 -8.63 0.34 -2.01
CA MET A 309 -8.35 -0.87 -1.23
C MET A 309 -8.67 -2.13 -2.04
N THR A 310 -9.81 -2.17 -2.72
CA THR A 310 -10.17 -3.28 -3.61
C THR A 310 -9.16 -3.41 -4.74
N ILE A 311 -8.78 -2.31 -5.40
CA ILE A 311 -7.76 -2.32 -6.45
C ILE A 311 -6.46 -2.91 -5.92
N TYR A 312 -5.99 -2.39 -4.79
CA TYR A 312 -4.77 -2.88 -4.15
C TYR A 312 -4.85 -4.36 -3.72
N LEU A 313 -5.97 -4.84 -3.19
CA LEU A 313 -6.08 -6.22 -2.68
C LEU A 313 -6.27 -7.26 -3.77
N TRP A 314 -7.01 -6.92 -4.83
CA TRP A 314 -7.49 -7.90 -5.81
C TRP A 314 -6.75 -7.88 -7.15
N HIS A 315 -5.91 -6.87 -7.42
CA HIS A 315 -5.24 -6.78 -8.72
C HIS A 315 -4.39 -8.00 -9.04
N LEU A 316 -3.60 -8.54 -8.11
CA LEU A 316 -2.78 -9.73 -8.38
C LEU A 316 -3.60 -11.02 -8.57
N PRO A 317 -4.58 -11.35 -7.71
CA PRO A 317 -5.52 -12.44 -8.01
C PRO A 317 -6.16 -12.30 -9.39
N VAL A 318 -6.58 -11.10 -9.77
CA VAL A 318 -7.18 -10.85 -11.09
C VAL A 318 -6.16 -10.97 -12.23
N ILE A 319 -4.93 -10.47 -12.06
CA ILE A 319 -3.83 -10.64 -13.01
C ILE A 319 -3.58 -12.12 -13.25
N LEU A 320 -3.51 -12.94 -12.20
CA LEU A 320 -3.27 -14.38 -12.33
C LEU A 320 -4.45 -15.12 -12.95
N ILE A 321 -5.69 -14.77 -12.62
CA ILE A 321 -6.88 -15.36 -13.27
C ILE A 321 -6.88 -15.04 -14.76
N ILE A 322 -6.67 -13.77 -15.14
CA ILE A 322 -6.61 -13.36 -16.54
C ILE A 322 -5.45 -14.05 -17.26
N THR A 323 -4.28 -14.13 -16.63
CA THR A 323 -3.10 -14.81 -17.19
C THR A 323 -3.36 -16.31 -17.37
N GLY A 324 -4.00 -16.96 -16.39
CA GLY A 324 -4.45 -18.35 -16.51
C GLY A 324 -5.43 -18.55 -17.67
N ILE A 325 -6.39 -17.64 -17.86
CA ILE A 325 -7.32 -17.68 -19.00
C ILE A 325 -6.56 -17.52 -20.33
N THR A 326 -5.56 -16.64 -20.41
CA THR A 326 -4.77 -16.47 -21.64
C THR A 326 -4.00 -17.73 -22.02
N LEU A 327 -3.57 -18.56 -21.06
CA LEU A 327 -2.91 -19.83 -21.34
C LEU A 327 -3.86 -20.87 -21.98
N LEU A 328 -5.17 -20.73 -21.77
CA LEU A 328 -6.18 -21.61 -22.37
C LEU A 328 -6.56 -21.20 -23.80
N ILE A 329 -6.13 -20.02 -24.26
CA ILE A 329 -6.46 -19.48 -25.58
C ILE A 329 -5.22 -19.55 -26.46
N PRO A 330 -5.24 -20.33 -27.57
CA PRO A 330 -4.10 -20.45 -28.47
C PRO A 330 -3.61 -19.06 -28.96
N GLY A 331 -2.32 -18.79 -28.77
CA GLY A 331 -1.68 -17.53 -29.18
C GLY A 331 -1.90 -16.32 -28.27
N ALA A 332 -2.67 -16.44 -27.18
CA ALA A 332 -2.94 -15.33 -26.27
C ALA A 332 -1.92 -15.17 -25.13
N ALA A 333 -1.01 -16.13 -24.95
CA ALA A 333 0.02 -16.14 -23.91
C ALA A 333 1.44 -16.08 -24.51
N PRO A 334 1.88 -14.90 -25.02
CA PRO A 334 3.16 -14.75 -25.67
C PRO A 334 4.33 -15.02 -24.71
N GLU A 335 5.46 -15.44 -25.28
CA GLU A 335 6.70 -15.66 -24.53
C GLU A 335 7.08 -14.44 -23.68
N PRO A 336 7.26 -14.58 -22.35
CA PRO A 336 7.58 -13.46 -21.47
C PRO A 336 8.87 -12.74 -21.88
N GLY A 337 8.80 -11.41 -22.00
CA GLY A 337 9.94 -10.57 -22.40
C GLY A 337 10.06 -10.32 -23.91
N SER A 338 9.33 -11.07 -24.75
CA SER A 338 9.26 -10.83 -26.19
C SER A 338 8.58 -9.49 -26.54
N ALA A 339 8.80 -8.98 -27.75
CA ALA A 339 8.15 -7.75 -28.23
C ALA A 339 6.61 -7.85 -28.18
N VAL A 340 6.05 -9.01 -28.54
CA VAL A 340 4.60 -9.25 -28.48
C VAL A 340 4.10 -9.22 -27.03
N TRP A 341 4.87 -9.79 -26.10
CA TRP A 341 4.53 -9.72 -24.68
C TRP A 341 4.46 -8.26 -24.19
N TRP A 342 5.44 -7.42 -24.53
CA TRP A 342 5.42 -5.99 -24.16
C TRP A 342 4.21 -5.25 -24.73
N TRP A 343 3.89 -5.48 -26.01
CA TRP A 343 2.72 -4.85 -26.65
C TRP A 343 1.38 -5.34 -26.11
N SER A 344 1.32 -6.55 -25.53
CA SER A 344 0.10 -7.05 -24.86
C SER A 344 -0.18 -6.37 -23.52
N ARG A 345 0.84 -5.81 -22.83
CA ARG A 345 0.70 -5.29 -21.46
C ARG A 345 -0.27 -4.11 -21.33
N PRO A 346 -0.29 -3.09 -22.22
CA PRO A 346 -1.27 -2.00 -22.11
C PRO A 346 -2.72 -2.49 -22.17
N LEU A 347 -3.03 -3.44 -23.05
CA LEU A 347 -4.36 -4.03 -23.15
C LEU A 347 -4.73 -4.81 -21.87
N LEU A 348 -3.82 -5.66 -21.40
CA LEU A 348 -4.03 -6.41 -20.15
C LEU A 348 -4.17 -5.50 -18.93
N TYR A 349 -3.44 -4.39 -18.89
CA TYR A 349 -3.56 -3.40 -17.83
C TYR A 349 -4.96 -2.80 -17.75
N VAL A 350 -5.52 -2.39 -18.90
CA VAL A 350 -6.90 -1.89 -18.98
C VAL A 350 -7.89 -2.99 -18.60
N LEU A 351 -7.69 -4.23 -19.08
CA LEU A 351 -8.55 -5.37 -18.76
C LEU A 351 -8.55 -5.69 -17.26
N VAL A 352 -7.38 -5.71 -16.62
CA VAL A 352 -7.22 -5.91 -15.18
C VAL A 352 -7.92 -4.81 -14.41
N LEU A 353 -7.71 -3.55 -14.76
CA LEU A 353 -8.38 -2.43 -14.08
C LEU A 353 -9.90 -2.50 -14.23
N ALA A 354 -10.40 -2.84 -15.42
CA ALA A 354 -11.82 -3.02 -15.67
C ALA A 354 -12.40 -4.19 -14.86
N ALA A 355 -11.71 -5.33 -14.81
CA ALA A 355 -12.13 -6.51 -14.07
C ALA A 355 -12.14 -6.26 -12.55
N VAL A 356 -11.09 -5.63 -12.01
CA VAL A 356 -11.03 -5.27 -10.59
C VAL A 356 -12.08 -4.21 -10.24
N PHE A 357 -12.31 -3.25 -11.14
CA PHE A 357 -13.39 -2.28 -10.98
C PHE A 357 -14.76 -2.96 -10.97
N GLY A 358 -15.02 -3.92 -11.87
CA GLY A 358 -16.22 -4.76 -11.88
C GLY A 358 -16.40 -5.54 -10.57
N LEU A 359 -15.34 -6.22 -10.13
CA LEU A 359 -15.30 -6.96 -8.87
C LEU A 359 -15.63 -6.07 -7.67
N SER A 360 -15.19 -4.81 -7.70
CA SER A 360 -15.43 -3.87 -6.62
C SER A 360 -16.91 -3.54 -6.38
N PHE A 361 -17.82 -3.84 -7.32
CA PHE A 361 -19.27 -3.77 -7.06
C PHE A 361 -19.77 -4.93 -6.17
N ILE A 362 -19.09 -6.08 -6.20
CA ILE A 362 -19.45 -7.26 -5.39
C ILE A 362 -18.87 -7.13 -3.98
N VAL A 363 -17.58 -6.78 -3.91
CA VAL A 363 -16.82 -6.73 -2.65
C VAL A 363 -16.81 -5.34 -2.00
N GLY A 364 -17.19 -4.28 -2.72
CA GLY A 364 -17.17 -2.90 -2.21
C GLY A 364 -18.06 -2.67 -0.98
N ARG A 365 -19.04 -3.55 -0.74
CA ARG A 365 -19.84 -3.55 0.51
C ARG A 365 -18.97 -3.69 1.77
N TRP A 366 -17.80 -4.33 1.64
CA TRP A 366 -16.84 -4.53 2.72
C TRP A 366 -15.91 -3.32 2.93
N GLU A 367 -15.90 -2.38 1.98
CA GLU A 367 -15.21 -1.09 2.11
C GLU A 367 -16.10 -0.04 2.79
N ALA A 368 -17.41 -0.24 2.82
CA ALA A 368 -18.34 0.63 3.52
C ALA A 368 -18.08 0.56 5.04
N PRO A 369 -17.85 1.70 5.71
CA PRO A 369 -17.67 1.71 7.16
C PRO A 369 -18.91 1.09 7.82
N ARG A 370 -18.70 0.05 8.65
CA ARG A 370 -19.76 -0.41 9.56
C ARG A 370 -20.12 0.74 10.50
N GLU A 371 -21.40 0.87 10.85
CA GLU A 371 -21.89 1.92 11.75
C GLU A 371 -20.99 2.05 12.98
N ILE A 372 -20.33 3.21 13.09
CA ILE A 372 -19.38 3.50 14.16
C ILE A 372 -20.22 3.87 15.39
N THR A 373 -20.51 2.85 16.20
CA THR A 373 -21.07 3.00 17.55
C THR A 373 -19.98 3.53 18.52
N SER A 374 -20.27 3.57 19.82
CA SER A 374 -19.33 4.05 20.83
C SER A 374 -17.94 3.38 20.73
N THR A 375 -16.91 4.10 21.15
CA THR A 375 -15.52 3.63 21.01
C THR A 375 -15.23 2.49 21.97
N PRO A 376 -14.69 1.34 21.50
CA PRO A 376 -14.21 0.28 22.37
C PRO A 376 -13.12 0.78 23.34
N PRO A 377 -12.91 0.08 24.47
CA PRO A 377 -11.76 0.31 25.34
C PRO A 377 -10.44 0.21 24.56
N ASN A 378 -9.45 1.01 24.98
CA ASN A 378 -8.13 1.08 24.33
C ASN A 378 -7.47 -0.31 24.15
N ALA A 379 -7.60 -1.19 25.16
CA ALA A 379 -7.06 -2.55 25.11
C ALA A 379 -7.68 -3.38 23.98
N VAL A 380 -9.00 -3.27 23.77
CA VAL A 380 -9.71 -3.97 22.68
C VAL A 380 -9.23 -3.47 21.33
N VAL A 381 -9.07 -2.15 21.17
CA VAL A 381 -8.54 -1.56 19.93
C VAL A 381 -7.10 -2.00 19.66
N ALA A 382 -6.26 -2.06 20.70
CA ALA A 382 -4.87 -2.53 20.58
C ALA A 382 -4.80 -4.00 20.18
N VAL A 383 -5.59 -4.88 20.83
CA VAL A 383 -5.67 -6.30 20.47
C VAL A 383 -6.18 -6.46 19.05
N ALA A 384 -7.26 -5.76 18.66
CA ALA A 384 -7.78 -5.84 17.30
C ALA A 384 -6.77 -5.34 16.24
N ALA A 385 -5.97 -4.32 16.55
CA ALA A 385 -4.88 -3.87 15.69
C ALA A 385 -3.82 -4.97 15.49
N VAL A 386 -3.41 -5.64 16.58
CA VAL A 386 -2.48 -6.78 16.53
C VAL A 386 -3.06 -7.94 15.72
N LEU A 387 -4.31 -8.32 15.98
CA LEU A 387 -5.01 -9.38 15.23
C LEU A 387 -5.15 -9.05 13.74
N SER A 388 -5.29 -7.77 13.37
CA SER A 388 -5.33 -7.35 11.96
C SER A 388 -3.95 -7.33 11.29
N PHE A 389 -2.88 -7.15 12.07
CA PHE A 389 -1.50 -7.11 11.59
C PHE A 389 -0.94 -8.51 11.34
N ILE A 390 -1.19 -9.46 12.26
CA ILE A 390 -0.62 -10.81 12.24
C ILE A 390 -0.81 -11.53 10.90
N PRO A 391 -2.00 -11.58 10.27
CA PRO A 391 -2.21 -12.33 9.03
C PRO A 391 -1.26 -11.90 7.92
N SER A 392 -1.17 -10.59 7.67
CA SER A 392 -0.28 -10.03 6.65
C SER A 392 1.20 -10.19 7.01
N PHE A 393 1.53 -10.16 8.30
CA PHE A 393 2.89 -10.44 8.77
C PHE A 393 3.28 -11.91 8.55
N LEU A 394 2.36 -12.86 8.79
CA LEU A 394 2.58 -14.28 8.52
C LEU A 394 2.77 -14.53 7.03
N VAL A 395 1.93 -13.95 6.16
CA VAL A 395 2.11 -14.03 4.70
C VAL A 395 3.47 -13.47 4.27
N MET A 396 3.92 -12.39 4.89
CA MET A 396 5.23 -11.81 4.59
C MET A 396 6.40 -12.74 4.98
N GLN A 397 6.26 -13.57 6.03
CA GLN A 397 7.31 -14.46 6.53
C GLN A 397 7.31 -15.84 5.90
N PHE A 398 6.12 -16.40 5.69
CA PHE A 398 5.94 -17.80 5.34
C PHE A 398 5.24 -17.96 3.98
N PHE A 399 4.99 -16.86 3.29
CA PHE A 399 4.08 -16.78 2.15
C PHE A 399 2.67 -17.22 2.51
N MET A 400 1.77 -17.23 1.54
CA MET A 400 0.39 -17.67 1.74
C MET A 400 0.29 -19.18 1.51
N ASP A 401 -0.27 -19.88 2.49
CA ASP A 401 -0.71 -21.27 2.38
C ASP A 401 -2.17 -21.40 2.86
N PHE A 402 -2.71 -22.62 2.82
CA PHE A 402 -4.08 -22.88 3.26
C PHE A 402 -4.32 -22.49 4.73
N TRP A 403 -3.40 -22.83 5.63
CA TRP A 403 -3.57 -22.59 7.06
C TRP A 403 -3.44 -21.11 7.42
N ILE A 404 -2.51 -20.39 6.79
CA ILE A 404 -2.37 -18.95 6.91
C ILE A 404 -3.61 -18.24 6.36
N ALA A 405 -4.21 -18.73 5.27
CA ALA A 405 -5.47 -18.21 4.76
C ALA A 405 -6.62 -18.39 5.76
N VAL A 406 -6.73 -19.57 6.38
CA VAL A 406 -7.75 -19.87 7.41
C VAL A 406 -7.51 -19.03 8.67
N THR A 407 -6.31 -19.05 9.23
CA THR A 407 -5.93 -18.26 10.40
C THR A 407 -6.17 -16.78 10.13
N GLY A 408 -5.76 -16.27 8.96
CA GLY A 408 -5.99 -14.89 8.57
C GLY A 408 -7.47 -14.52 8.50
N SER A 409 -8.30 -15.39 7.93
CA SER A 409 -9.76 -15.22 7.90
C SER A 409 -10.35 -15.14 9.31
N VAL A 410 -9.92 -16.01 10.22
CA VAL A 410 -10.37 -16.03 11.62
C VAL A 410 -9.93 -14.75 12.35
N LEU A 411 -8.63 -14.41 12.31
CA LEU A 411 -8.09 -13.26 13.03
C LEU A 411 -8.69 -11.93 12.55
N LEU A 412 -8.85 -11.75 11.23
CA LEU A 412 -9.50 -10.57 10.66
C LEU A 412 -10.99 -10.51 11.05
N SER A 413 -11.69 -11.65 11.05
CA SER A 413 -13.10 -11.70 11.49
C SER A 413 -13.25 -11.27 12.95
N VAL A 414 -12.39 -11.81 13.83
CA VAL A 414 -12.38 -11.43 15.26
C VAL A 414 -12.06 -9.95 15.41
N ALA A 415 -11.03 -9.42 14.75
CA ALA A 415 -10.69 -8.00 14.79
C ALA A 415 -11.86 -7.09 14.35
N VAL A 416 -12.52 -7.44 13.24
CA VAL A 416 -13.66 -6.69 12.70
C VAL A 416 -14.87 -6.76 13.63
N LEU A 417 -15.13 -7.90 14.27
CA LEU A 417 -16.21 -8.05 15.24
C LEU A 417 -15.93 -7.25 16.52
N MET A 418 -14.71 -7.33 17.05
CA MET A 418 -14.27 -6.57 18.23
C MET A 418 -14.41 -5.06 18.04
N LEU A 419 -14.24 -4.55 16.82
CA LEU A 419 -14.33 -3.13 16.50
C LEU A 419 -15.73 -2.70 16.00
N GLY A 420 -16.61 -3.64 15.66
CA GLY A 420 -17.83 -3.37 14.90
C GLY A 420 -18.98 -2.77 15.71
N ARG A 421 -19.26 -3.24 16.93
CA ARG A 421 -20.45 -2.82 17.70
C ARG A 421 -20.17 -2.75 19.20
N TRP A 422 -20.25 -1.56 19.77
CA TRP A 422 -20.13 -1.29 21.21
C TRP A 422 -21.30 -0.42 21.69
N GLY A 423 -22.07 -0.92 22.66
CA GLY A 423 -23.21 -0.21 23.25
C GLY A 423 -22.80 1.08 23.95
N GLN A 424 -23.67 2.09 23.94
CA GLN A 424 -23.41 3.38 24.58
C GLN A 424 -22.99 3.17 26.04
N ARG A 425 -21.82 3.71 26.43
CA ARG A 425 -21.51 3.89 27.86
C ARG A 425 -22.57 4.82 28.43
N ALA A 426 -23.31 4.35 29.44
CA ALA A 426 -24.15 5.21 30.25
C ALA A 426 -23.28 6.38 30.78
N PRO A 427 -23.80 7.62 30.82
CA PRO A 427 -23.08 8.72 31.44
C PRO A 427 -22.73 8.33 32.87
N GLN A 428 -21.47 8.48 33.27
CA GLN A 428 -21.13 8.38 34.69
C GLN A 428 -21.81 9.55 35.41
N PRO A 429 -22.61 9.30 36.46
CA PRO A 429 -23.08 10.39 37.31
C PRO A 429 -21.86 10.94 38.08
N GLY A 430 -21.57 12.22 37.85
CA GLY A 430 -20.62 13.02 38.62
C GLY A 430 -21.19 14.42 38.74
#